data_AF-A0A4R4E068-F1
#
_entry.id   AF-A0A4R4E068-F1
#
_cell.length_a   1.000
_cell.length_b   1.000
_cell.length_c   1.000
_cell.angle_alpha   90.00
_cell.angle_beta   90.00
_cell.angle_gamma   90.00
#
_symmetry.space_group_name_H-M   'P 1'
#
loop_
_entity.id
_entity.type
_entity.pdbx_description
1 polymer ?
#
loop_
_entity_poly.entity_id
_entity_poly.type
_entity_poly.pdbx_seq_one_letter_code
_entity_poly.pdbx_strand_id
1 'polypeptide(L)'
;MAADQWLPQMPGSGISKASVKGWSICSGGSGQFTPARGGQFAPAPGGQLPPAQGGQYRRRLHLDKETLFALCEDLFRSGKMEEGHIAAAWTWSRRKEFGEAELDRFERWIDRYVTNWAVCDNFCNKAVGALFTRFPALLPRTEAWALSPNRWTRRAAAVSLIAPARKGLFLEESFRVADLLLTDADDLVQKGYGWLLKEQGKKNEAALYAFVEARKDRMPRTALRYAIEKMGAADRAKLMARG
;
A
#
# COMPACT_ATOMS: atom_id res chain seq x y z
N MET A 1 8.80 -37.79 -17.29
CA MET A 1 9.56 -38.73 -16.45
C MET A 1 10.79 -37.97 -15.99
N ALA A 2 10.74 -37.32 -14.82
CA ALA A 2 11.16 -37.85 -13.51
C ALA A 2 12.65 -38.26 -13.55
N ALA A 3 13.52 -37.96 -12.61
CA ALA A 3 13.57 -37.15 -11.39
C ALA A 3 15.06 -37.23 -10.95
N ASP A 4 15.47 -36.37 -10.03
CA ASP A 4 16.53 -36.64 -9.04
C ASP A 4 17.95 -37.01 -9.52
N GLN A 5 18.88 -36.06 -9.37
CA GLN A 5 20.24 -36.39 -8.93
C GLN A 5 20.64 -35.52 -7.74
N TRP A 6 20.93 -36.23 -6.67
CA TRP A 6 21.30 -35.81 -5.33
C TRP A 6 22.79 -35.42 -5.23
N LEU A 7 23.08 -34.45 -4.36
CA LEU A 7 24.40 -34.10 -3.82
C LEU A 7 24.97 -35.21 -2.91
N PRO A 8 26.29 -35.20 -2.67
CA PRO A 8 26.74 -35.12 -1.27
C PRO A 8 27.98 -34.24 -0.98
N GLN A 9 27.86 -33.52 0.14
CA GLN A 9 28.82 -33.31 1.25
C GLN A 9 30.00 -32.32 1.09
N MET A 10 29.97 -31.26 1.92
CA MET A 10 31.13 -30.62 2.54
C MET A 10 30.89 -30.48 4.05
N PRO A 11 31.92 -30.63 4.91
CA PRO A 11 31.79 -30.81 6.36
C PRO A 11 31.61 -29.50 7.14
N GLY A 12 31.07 -29.64 8.35
CA GLY A 12 30.59 -28.54 9.17
C GLY A 12 31.56 -27.97 10.20
N SER A 13 31.13 -26.82 10.73
CA SER A 13 31.40 -26.26 12.06
C SER A 13 30.38 -25.14 12.22
N GLY A 14 29.50 -25.03 13.21
CA GLY A 14 29.46 -25.63 14.53
C GLY A 14 29.08 -24.50 15.51
N ILE A 15 27.80 -24.10 15.58
CA ILE A 15 27.25 -23.35 16.71
C ILE A 15 25.88 -23.93 17.07
N SER A 16 25.76 -24.19 18.37
CA SER A 16 24.86 -25.09 19.08
C SER A 16 23.37 -24.71 19.07
N LYS A 17 22.53 -25.73 18.90
CA LYS A 17 21.07 -25.73 19.11
C LYS A 17 20.76 -25.67 20.61
N ALA A 18 20.07 -24.62 21.05
CA ALA A 18 19.35 -24.63 22.32
C ALA A 18 17.94 -25.20 22.09
N SER A 19 17.68 -26.31 22.77
CA SER A 19 16.48 -27.14 22.77
C SER A 19 15.32 -26.46 23.50
N VAL A 20 14.10 -26.53 22.95
CA VAL A 20 12.86 -26.30 23.70
C VAL A 20 12.00 -27.57 23.58
N LYS A 21 12.10 -28.41 24.60
CA LYS A 21 11.17 -29.52 24.86
C LYS A 21 9.92 -28.99 25.55
N GLY A 22 8.77 -29.47 25.10
CA GLY A 22 7.55 -29.52 25.90
C GLY A 22 6.30 -29.14 25.11
N TRP A 23 5.43 -30.11 24.85
CA TRP A 23 4.12 -30.27 25.50
C TRP A 23 3.35 -31.43 24.86
N SER A 24 2.69 -32.24 25.70
CA SER A 24 1.84 -33.38 25.33
C SER A 24 0.44 -32.93 24.90
N ILE A 25 -0.17 -33.74 24.04
CA ILE A 25 -1.55 -33.62 23.57
C ILE A 25 -2.48 -34.22 24.63
N CYS A 26 -3.39 -33.41 25.19
CA CYS A 26 -4.55 -33.92 25.94
C CYS A 26 -5.84 -33.57 25.20
N SER A 27 -6.62 -34.61 24.93
CA SER A 27 -7.93 -34.61 24.28
C SER A 27 -9.06 -34.24 25.23
N GLY A 28 -10.02 -33.45 24.75
CA GLY A 28 -11.43 -33.47 25.21
C GLY A 28 -11.91 -32.25 26.02
N GLY A 29 -13.16 -31.85 25.77
CA GLY A 29 -13.99 -31.13 26.74
C GLY A 29 -14.46 -29.74 26.32
N SER A 30 -15.71 -29.65 25.89
CA SER A 30 -16.51 -28.43 25.81
C SER A 30 -16.59 -27.70 27.15
N GLY A 31 -16.36 -26.39 27.19
CA GLY A 31 -16.59 -25.58 28.39
C GLY A 31 -16.30 -24.10 28.16
N GLN A 32 -17.32 -23.27 28.35
CA GLN A 32 -17.25 -21.80 28.33
C GLN A 32 -16.25 -21.29 29.37
N PHE A 33 -15.42 -20.29 29.05
CA PHE A 33 -14.70 -19.51 30.06
C PHE A 33 -14.60 -18.02 29.70
N THR A 34 -15.10 -17.21 30.62
CA THR A 34 -14.91 -15.76 30.77
C THR A 34 -13.46 -15.42 31.17
N PRO A 35 -12.99 -14.17 31.01
CA PRO A 35 -11.57 -13.88 31.01
C PRO A 35 -10.99 -13.71 32.42
N ALA A 36 -9.94 -14.47 32.75
CA ALA A 36 -8.99 -14.12 33.79
C ALA A 36 -7.92 -13.19 33.22
N ARG A 37 -7.58 -12.14 33.98
CA ARG A 37 -6.55 -11.14 33.67
C ARG A 37 -5.21 -11.80 33.34
N GLY A 38 -4.55 -11.30 32.29
CA GLY A 38 -3.10 -11.41 32.10
C GLY A 38 -2.57 -12.72 31.52
N GLY A 39 -3.02 -13.11 30.32
CA GLY A 39 -2.44 -14.23 29.56
C GLY A 39 -2.08 -13.84 28.13
N GLN A 40 -0.84 -14.13 27.71
CA GLN A 40 -0.41 -14.02 26.32
C GLN A 40 -1.11 -15.10 25.50
N PHE A 41 -1.91 -14.71 24.50
CA PHE A 41 -2.41 -15.63 23.48
C PHE A 41 -1.25 -16.01 22.54
N ALA A 42 -0.87 -17.28 22.53
CA ALA A 42 -0.17 -17.89 21.40
C ALA A 42 -1.23 -18.44 20.43
N PRO A 43 -1.17 -18.15 19.11
CA PRO A 43 -2.08 -18.80 18.16
C PRO A 43 -1.69 -20.27 17.97
N ALA A 44 -2.69 -21.14 17.94
CA ALA A 44 -2.54 -22.57 17.63
C ALA A 44 -2.04 -22.78 16.19
N PRO A 45 -1.26 -23.85 15.91
CA PRO A 45 -0.75 -24.11 14.57
C PRO A 45 -1.89 -24.58 13.66
N GLY A 46 -2.12 -23.86 12.56
CA GLY A 46 -3.06 -24.24 11.49
C GLY A 46 -4.37 -23.42 11.40
N GLY A 47 -4.56 -22.39 12.21
CA GLY A 47 -5.74 -21.51 12.13
C GLY A 47 -5.59 -20.39 11.10
N GLN A 48 -6.56 -20.26 10.20
CA GLN A 48 -6.71 -19.11 9.30
C GLN A 48 -6.72 -17.81 10.12
N LEU A 49 -5.86 -16.85 9.77
CA LEU A 49 -5.80 -15.54 10.44
C LEU A 49 -7.16 -14.86 10.33
N PRO A 50 -7.75 -14.35 11.43
CA PRO A 50 -9.01 -13.63 11.37
C PRO A 50 -8.84 -12.35 10.51
N PRO A 51 -9.90 -11.89 9.82
CA PRO A 51 -9.82 -10.70 8.99
C PRO A 51 -9.34 -9.52 9.83
N ALA A 52 -8.27 -8.89 9.35
CA ALA A 52 -7.56 -7.80 10.00
C ALA A 52 -8.48 -6.58 10.23
N GLN A 53 -9.15 -6.53 11.37
CA GLN A 53 -9.72 -5.28 11.87
C GLN A 53 -8.56 -4.43 12.42
N GLY A 54 -8.45 -3.19 11.94
CA GLY A 54 -7.27 -2.31 12.00
C GLY A 54 -6.72 -1.90 13.38
N GLY A 55 -7.03 -2.61 14.46
CA GLY A 55 -6.54 -2.38 15.82
C GLY A 55 -5.46 -3.35 16.32
N GLN A 56 -5.28 -4.54 15.73
CA GLN A 56 -4.53 -5.63 16.38
C GLN A 56 -3.01 -5.65 16.15
N TYR A 57 -2.47 -4.94 15.16
CA TYR A 57 -1.01 -4.91 14.92
C TYR A 57 -0.25 -3.89 15.77
N ARG A 58 -0.91 -3.30 16.79
CA ARG A 58 -0.39 -2.24 17.67
C ARG A 58 0.42 -2.74 18.86
N ARG A 59 1.04 -3.92 18.83
CA ARG A 59 2.16 -4.12 19.76
C ARG A 59 3.26 -3.15 19.33
N ARG A 60 3.58 -2.18 20.18
CA ARG A 60 4.78 -1.35 20.00
C ARG A 60 5.95 -2.32 20.07
N LEU A 61 6.43 -2.73 18.91
CA LEU A 61 7.73 -3.38 18.83
C LEU A 61 8.74 -2.35 19.32
N HIS A 62 9.43 -2.65 20.42
CA HIS A 62 10.52 -1.84 20.97
C HIS A 62 11.78 -1.99 20.11
N LEU A 63 11.61 -1.85 18.79
CA LEU A 63 12.67 -1.83 17.80
C LEU A 63 12.95 -0.37 17.43
N ASP A 64 14.20 -0.06 17.15
CA ASP A 64 14.57 1.19 16.48
C ASP A 64 14.02 1.21 15.03
N LYS A 65 14.04 2.39 14.40
CA LYS A 65 13.49 2.59 13.05
C LYS A 65 14.13 1.68 12.02
N GLU A 66 15.45 1.52 12.05
CA GLU A 66 16.18 0.78 11.03
C GLU A 66 15.93 -0.72 11.14
N THR A 67 15.98 -1.27 12.35
CA THR A 67 15.65 -2.68 12.59
C THR A 67 14.20 -2.98 12.20
N LEU A 68 13.26 -2.09 12.50
CA LEU A 68 11.86 -2.27 12.10
C LEU A 68 11.69 -2.21 10.57
N PHE A 69 12.41 -1.33 9.88
CA PHE A 69 12.29 -1.20 8.43
C PHE A 69 12.95 -2.36 7.70
N ALA A 70 14.05 -2.92 8.22
CA ALA A 70 14.61 -4.17 7.71
C ALA A 70 13.59 -5.31 7.79
N LEU A 71 12.88 -5.44 8.92
CA LEU A 71 11.79 -6.41 9.06
C LEU A 71 10.62 -6.13 8.10
N CYS A 72 10.24 -4.86 7.93
CA CYS A 72 9.20 -4.48 6.97
C CYS A 72 9.60 -4.85 5.53
N GLU A 73 10.89 -4.71 5.18
CA GLU A 73 11.38 -5.12 3.88
C GLU A 73 11.22 -6.63 3.66
N ASP A 74 11.58 -7.46 4.65
CA ASP A 74 11.41 -8.92 4.55
C ASP A 74 9.94 -9.32 4.42
N LEU A 75 9.04 -8.62 5.14
CA LEU A 75 7.59 -8.82 5.05
C LEU A 75 7.02 -8.39 3.68
N PHE A 76 7.53 -7.31 3.07
CA PHE A 76 7.16 -6.98 1.69
C PHE A 76 7.70 -8.01 0.71
N ARG A 77 8.95 -8.44 0.88
CA ARG A 77 9.64 -9.40 0.00
C ARG A 77 8.94 -10.76 -0.03
N SER A 78 8.24 -11.15 1.02
CA SER A 78 7.50 -12.44 1.05
C SER A 78 6.37 -12.52 0.02
N GLY A 79 5.88 -11.38 -0.48
CA GLY A 79 4.80 -11.30 -1.46
C GLY A 79 3.42 -11.64 -0.91
N LYS A 80 3.30 -12.00 0.37
CA LYS A 80 2.01 -12.28 1.02
C LYS A 80 1.29 -10.99 1.37
N MET A 81 -0.01 -10.95 1.10
CA MET A 81 -0.81 -9.73 1.26
C MET A 81 -0.90 -9.28 2.72
N GLU A 82 -1.08 -10.23 3.63
CA GLU A 82 -1.20 -10.00 5.07
C GLU A 82 0.10 -9.42 5.65
N GLU A 83 1.24 -9.99 5.23
CA GLU A 83 2.57 -9.51 5.64
C GLU A 83 2.85 -8.12 5.07
N GLY A 84 2.51 -7.87 3.80
CA GLY A 84 2.59 -6.53 3.21
C GLY A 84 1.70 -5.50 3.92
N HIS A 85 0.52 -5.89 4.39
CA HIS A 85 -0.33 -5.00 5.20
C HIS A 85 0.26 -4.70 6.58
N ILE A 86 0.91 -5.68 7.21
CA ILE A 86 1.65 -5.49 8.47
C ILE A 86 2.81 -4.53 8.24
N ALA A 87 3.62 -4.76 7.22
CA ALA A 87 4.75 -3.91 6.85
C ALA A 87 4.31 -2.46 6.60
N ALA A 88 3.23 -2.25 5.85
CA ALA A 88 2.67 -0.93 5.60
C ALA A 88 2.20 -0.24 6.90
N ALA A 89 1.52 -0.97 7.79
CA ALA A 89 1.04 -0.44 9.06
C ALA A 89 2.18 -0.08 10.02
N TRP A 90 3.19 -0.94 10.12
CA TRP A 90 4.38 -0.70 10.95
C TRP A 90 5.23 0.44 10.42
N THR A 91 5.44 0.54 9.10
CA THR A 91 6.13 1.67 8.49
C THR A 91 5.41 2.99 8.81
N TRP A 92 4.09 3.04 8.60
CA TRP A 92 3.28 4.22 8.95
C TRP A 92 3.34 4.60 10.44
N SER A 93 3.45 3.61 11.33
CA SER A 93 3.56 3.87 12.77
C SER A 93 4.77 4.77 13.12
N ARG A 94 5.83 4.70 12.30
CA ARG A 94 7.08 5.46 12.41
C ARG A 94 7.13 6.76 11.61
N ARG A 95 6.02 7.23 11.03
CA ARG A 95 5.97 8.45 10.19
C ARG A 95 6.57 9.72 10.80
N LYS A 96 6.62 9.81 12.13
CA LYS A 96 7.24 10.93 12.85
C LYS A 96 8.77 10.91 12.77
N GLU A 97 9.36 9.77 12.43
CA GLU A 97 10.81 9.51 12.37
C GLU A 97 11.34 9.50 10.92
N PHE A 98 10.49 9.77 9.92
CA PHE A 98 10.90 9.80 8.52
C PHE A 98 11.79 11.01 8.22
N GLY A 99 12.86 10.78 7.45
CA GLY A 99 13.62 11.82 6.73
C GLY A 99 13.38 11.73 5.21
N GLU A 100 13.95 12.67 4.44
CA GLU A 100 13.79 12.68 2.97
C GLU A 100 14.38 11.43 2.29
N ALA A 101 15.48 10.90 2.84
CA ALA A 101 16.14 9.69 2.35
C ALA A 101 15.25 8.43 2.36
N GLU A 102 14.14 8.46 3.11
CA GLU A 102 13.22 7.32 3.18
C GLU A 102 12.48 7.09 1.87
N LEU A 103 12.39 8.12 1.02
CA LEU A 103 11.75 7.98 -0.28
C LEU A 103 12.44 6.92 -1.13
N ASP A 104 13.77 6.93 -1.19
CA ASP A 104 14.53 5.98 -2.00
C ASP A 104 14.30 4.54 -1.51
N ARG A 105 14.10 4.34 -0.21
CA ARG A 105 13.74 3.04 0.36
C ARG A 105 12.32 2.63 -0.04
N PHE A 106 11.37 3.54 0.10
CA PHE A 106 9.96 3.26 -0.23
C PHE A 106 9.78 2.98 -1.71
N GLU A 107 10.49 3.70 -2.58
CA GLU A 107 10.51 3.46 -4.03
C GLU A 107 11.00 2.06 -4.37
N ARG A 108 12.12 1.64 -3.78
CA ARG A 108 12.63 0.27 -3.98
C ARG A 108 11.61 -0.78 -3.54
N TRP A 109 10.91 -0.56 -2.42
CA TRP A 109 9.89 -1.49 -1.96
C TRP A 109 8.68 -1.55 -2.89
N ILE A 110 8.21 -0.39 -3.37
CA ILE A 110 7.11 -0.32 -4.35
C ILE A 110 7.50 -1.06 -5.62
N ASP A 111 8.68 -0.77 -6.15
CA ASP A 111 9.11 -1.31 -7.43
C ASP A 111 9.39 -2.81 -7.37
N ARG A 112 10.01 -3.30 -6.29
CA ARG A 112 10.47 -4.69 -6.21
C ARG A 112 9.48 -5.66 -5.58
N TYR A 113 8.66 -5.19 -4.63
CA TYR A 113 7.94 -6.10 -3.73
C TYR A 113 6.42 -5.92 -3.73
N VAL A 114 5.90 -4.77 -4.16
CA VAL A 114 4.45 -4.57 -4.24
C VAL A 114 3.93 -5.29 -5.49
N THR A 115 3.02 -6.25 -5.30
CA THR A 115 2.47 -7.09 -6.37
C THR A 115 0.95 -7.04 -6.49
N ASN A 116 0.27 -6.28 -5.62
CA ASN A 116 -1.17 -6.17 -5.59
C ASN A 116 -1.65 -4.77 -5.17
N TRP A 117 -2.87 -4.44 -5.57
CA TRP A 117 -3.45 -3.10 -5.36
C TRP A 117 -3.73 -2.81 -3.88
N ALA A 118 -4.08 -3.82 -3.07
CA ALA A 118 -4.45 -3.62 -1.67
C ALA A 118 -3.23 -3.20 -0.83
N VAL A 119 -2.10 -3.87 -1.01
CA VAL A 119 -0.83 -3.51 -0.37
C VAL A 119 -0.33 -2.16 -0.90
N CYS A 120 -0.38 -1.94 -2.21
CA CYS A 120 -0.02 -0.65 -2.83
C CYS A 120 -0.80 0.49 -2.17
N ASP A 121 -2.12 0.36 -2.07
CA ASP A 121 -2.98 1.41 -1.55
C ASP A 121 -2.76 1.65 -0.05
N ASN A 122 -2.65 0.58 0.74
CA ASN A 122 -2.44 0.69 2.17
C ASN A 122 -1.08 1.34 2.49
N PHE A 123 -0.03 0.99 1.74
CA PHE A 123 1.30 1.57 1.92
C PHE A 123 1.38 3.01 1.42
N CYS A 124 0.98 3.27 0.17
CA CYS A 124 1.17 4.56 -0.49
C CYS A 124 0.26 5.65 0.10
N ASN A 125 -1.01 5.35 0.35
CA ASN A 125 -1.97 6.32 0.89
C ASN A 125 -1.60 6.73 2.34
N LYS A 126 -0.87 5.87 3.05
CA LYS A 126 -0.41 6.13 4.41
C LYS A 126 1.05 6.58 4.40
N ALA A 127 2.00 5.65 4.47
CA ALA A 127 3.41 5.95 4.70
C ALA A 127 3.96 6.97 3.68
N VAL A 128 3.81 6.69 2.39
CA VAL A 128 4.33 7.56 1.33
C VAL A 128 3.60 8.91 1.30
N GLY A 129 2.28 8.92 1.47
CA GLY A 129 1.50 10.16 1.56
C GLY A 129 1.89 11.05 2.76
N ALA A 130 2.22 10.48 3.92
CA ALA A 130 2.80 11.27 5.02
C ALA A 130 4.17 11.82 4.68
N LEU A 131 5.01 11.05 3.99
CA LEU A 131 6.33 11.50 3.58
C LEU A 131 6.22 12.73 2.67
N PHE A 132 5.38 12.68 1.63
CA PHE A 132 5.15 13.84 0.75
C PHE A 132 4.49 15.02 1.46
N THR A 133 3.58 14.76 2.40
CA THR A 133 3.00 15.85 3.22
C THR A 133 4.06 16.56 4.05
N ARG A 134 5.06 15.81 4.56
CA ARG A 134 6.13 16.35 5.39
C ARG A 134 7.25 16.99 4.58
N PHE A 135 7.55 16.43 3.40
CA PHE A 135 8.62 16.87 2.51
C PHE A 135 8.09 17.11 1.09
N PRO A 136 7.35 18.21 0.85
CA PRO A 136 6.76 18.49 -0.47
C PRO A 136 7.78 18.63 -1.61
N ALA A 137 9.03 18.98 -1.30
CA ALA A 137 10.12 19.05 -2.28
C ALA A 137 10.36 17.73 -3.03
N LEU A 138 9.88 16.61 -2.48
CA LEU A 138 9.99 15.28 -3.08
C LEU A 138 8.87 14.96 -4.10
N LEU A 139 7.81 15.78 -4.17
CA LEU A 139 6.67 15.55 -5.07
C LEU A 139 7.04 15.35 -6.55
N PRO A 140 8.05 16.03 -7.12
CA PRO A 140 8.48 15.78 -8.51
C PRO A 140 8.85 14.31 -8.80
N ARG A 141 9.24 13.52 -7.79
CA ARG A 141 9.50 12.09 -7.95
C ARG A 141 8.26 11.30 -8.39
N THR A 142 7.06 11.75 -8.01
CA THR A 142 5.80 11.11 -8.43
C THR A 142 5.56 11.18 -9.94
N GLU A 143 6.07 12.22 -10.61
CA GLU A 143 6.00 12.33 -12.07
C GLU A 143 6.89 11.28 -12.75
N ALA A 144 8.09 11.04 -12.21
CA ALA A 144 8.96 9.95 -12.68
C ALA A 144 8.31 8.58 -12.44
N TRP A 145 7.60 8.38 -11.32
CA TRP A 145 6.88 7.13 -11.06
C TRP A 145 5.76 6.88 -12.06
N ALA A 146 5.05 7.93 -12.47
CA ALA A 146 3.98 7.84 -13.46
C ALA A 146 4.48 7.32 -14.84
N LEU A 147 5.77 7.47 -15.12
CA LEU A 147 6.42 7.00 -16.36
C LEU A 147 7.11 5.63 -16.22
N SER A 148 7.04 5.00 -15.04
CA SER A 148 7.70 3.73 -14.78
C SER A 148 7.13 2.57 -15.63
N PRO A 149 7.95 1.61 -16.09
CA PRO A 149 7.43 0.38 -16.70
C PRO A 149 6.60 -0.47 -15.73
N ASN A 150 6.81 -0.31 -14.42
CA ASN A 150 6.11 -1.06 -13.39
C ASN A 150 4.73 -0.45 -13.08
N ARG A 151 3.67 -1.25 -13.25
CA ARG A 151 2.27 -0.82 -13.00
C ARG A 151 2.05 -0.35 -11.56
N TRP A 152 2.73 -0.94 -10.58
CA TRP A 152 2.54 -0.59 -9.17
C TRP A 152 3.22 0.73 -8.82
N THR A 153 4.37 1.00 -9.43
CA THR A 153 5.05 2.30 -9.34
C THR A 153 4.18 3.40 -9.97
N ARG A 154 3.61 3.16 -11.16
CA ARG A 154 2.65 4.10 -11.78
C ARG A 154 1.41 4.33 -10.92
N ARG A 155 0.81 3.27 -10.38
CA ARG A 155 -0.32 3.39 -9.43
C ARG A 155 0.08 4.18 -8.17
N ALA A 156 1.26 3.92 -7.63
CA ALA A 156 1.77 4.60 -6.44
C ALA A 156 1.92 6.11 -6.66
N ALA A 157 2.28 6.55 -7.87
CA ALA A 157 2.34 7.97 -8.23
C ALA A 157 1.04 8.70 -7.87
N ALA A 158 -0.09 8.13 -8.29
CA ALA A 158 -1.40 8.69 -7.99
C ALA A 158 -1.84 8.45 -6.54
N VAL A 159 -1.71 7.22 -6.05
CA VAL A 159 -2.30 6.83 -4.77
C VAL A 159 -1.61 7.47 -3.57
N SER A 160 -0.33 7.80 -3.70
CA SER A 160 0.42 8.52 -2.65
C SER A 160 -0.11 9.94 -2.40
N LEU A 161 -0.79 10.54 -3.38
CA LEU A 161 -1.34 11.89 -3.29
C LEU A 161 -2.77 11.94 -2.74
N ILE A 162 -3.44 10.79 -2.55
CA ILE A 162 -4.84 10.74 -2.11
C ILE A 162 -5.05 11.26 -0.68
N ALA A 163 -4.23 10.81 0.29
CA ALA A 163 -4.35 11.30 1.66
C ALA A 163 -4.09 12.82 1.77
N PRO A 164 -3.06 13.38 1.10
CA PRO A 164 -2.92 14.83 0.95
C PRO A 164 -4.10 15.51 0.26
N ALA A 165 -4.61 14.96 -0.85
CA ALA A 165 -5.74 15.53 -1.60
C ALA A 165 -7.01 15.69 -0.74
N ARG A 166 -7.29 14.70 0.13
CA ARG A 166 -8.39 14.79 1.12
C ARG A 166 -8.28 15.98 2.07
N LYS A 167 -7.06 16.47 2.31
CA LYS A 167 -6.78 17.65 3.12
C LYS A 167 -6.77 18.94 2.29
N GLY A 168 -6.94 18.86 0.98
CA GLY A 168 -6.88 20.00 0.06
C GLY A 168 -5.47 20.37 -0.38
N LEU A 169 -4.53 19.42 -0.31
CA LEU A 169 -3.13 19.65 -0.71
C LEU A 169 -2.85 19.13 -2.12
N PHE A 170 -1.83 19.72 -2.75
CA PHE A 170 -1.17 19.22 -3.96
C PHE A 170 -2.08 19.07 -5.19
N LEU A 171 -2.98 20.05 -5.41
CA LEU A 171 -3.90 20.02 -6.55
C LEU A 171 -3.14 19.98 -7.89
N GLU A 172 -2.16 20.85 -8.06
CA GLU A 172 -1.39 20.97 -9.31
C GLU A 172 -0.57 19.72 -9.58
N GLU A 173 0.11 19.17 -8.57
CA GLU A 173 0.85 17.90 -8.67
C GLU A 173 -0.08 16.75 -9.03
N SER A 174 -1.28 16.72 -8.45
CA SER A 174 -2.27 15.69 -8.74
C SER A 174 -2.72 15.74 -10.19
N PHE A 175 -2.89 16.95 -10.75
CA PHE A 175 -3.20 17.13 -12.17
C PHE A 175 -2.03 16.75 -13.07
N ARG A 176 -0.78 17.10 -12.73
CA ARG A 176 0.41 16.67 -13.49
C ARG A 176 0.54 15.15 -13.53
N VAL A 177 0.40 14.47 -12.39
CA VAL A 177 0.42 13.00 -12.34
C VAL A 177 -0.74 12.39 -13.13
N ALA A 178 -1.96 12.94 -13.01
CA ALA A 178 -3.11 12.45 -13.78
C ALA A 178 -2.93 12.64 -15.29
N ASP A 179 -2.27 13.71 -15.73
CA ASP A 179 -1.93 13.94 -17.14
C ASP A 179 -0.95 12.90 -17.69
N LEU A 180 0.11 12.60 -16.93
CA LEU A 180 1.08 11.58 -17.30
C LEU A 180 0.45 10.17 -17.39
N LEU A 181 -0.52 9.89 -16.53
CA LEU A 181 -1.26 8.63 -16.49
C LEU A 181 -2.52 8.60 -17.37
N LEU A 182 -2.85 9.71 -18.05
CA LEU A 182 -4.17 9.94 -18.65
C LEU A 182 -4.61 8.78 -19.54
N THR A 183 -3.70 8.29 -20.39
CA THR A 183 -3.97 7.22 -21.35
C THR A 183 -3.29 5.90 -20.99
N ASP A 184 -2.97 5.67 -19.72
CA ASP A 184 -2.42 4.40 -19.26
C ASP A 184 -3.36 3.25 -19.64
N ALA A 185 -2.82 2.16 -20.21
CA ALA A 185 -3.61 1.01 -20.64
C ALA A 185 -4.11 0.16 -19.46
N ASP A 186 -3.50 0.32 -18.29
CA ASP A 186 -3.75 -0.51 -17.12
C ASP A 186 -4.98 -0.04 -16.32
N ASP A 187 -5.96 -0.92 -16.16
CA ASP A 187 -7.23 -0.60 -15.49
C ASP A 187 -7.05 -0.23 -14.00
N LEU A 188 -6.09 -0.84 -13.31
CA LEU A 188 -5.78 -0.52 -11.93
C LEU A 188 -5.12 0.85 -11.85
N VAL A 189 -4.20 1.19 -12.76
CA VAL A 189 -3.61 2.54 -12.77
C VAL A 189 -4.69 3.59 -13.05
N GLN A 190 -5.58 3.34 -14.02
CA GLN A 190 -6.72 4.19 -14.32
C GLN A 190 -7.63 4.45 -13.12
N LYS A 191 -7.97 3.39 -12.38
CA LYS A 191 -8.75 3.51 -11.13
C LYS A 191 -7.99 4.31 -10.06
N GLY A 192 -6.66 4.18 -10.01
CA GLY A 192 -5.79 4.89 -9.08
C GLY A 192 -5.83 6.40 -9.27
N TYR A 193 -5.53 6.90 -10.48
CA TYR A 193 -5.56 8.34 -10.74
C TYR A 193 -6.98 8.90 -10.82
N GLY A 194 -7.97 8.12 -11.28
CA GLY A 194 -9.38 8.50 -11.19
C GLY A 194 -9.83 8.71 -9.74
N TRP A 195 -9.35 7.87 -8.81
CA TRP A 195 -9.60 8.05 -7.39
C TRP A 195 -8.90 9.30 -6.84
N LEU A 196 -7.66 9.57 -7.24
CA LEU A 196 -6.97 10.82 -6.88
C LEU A 196 -7.78 12.06 -7.30
N LEU A 197 -8.20 12.10 -8.56
CA LEU A 197 -9.02 13.19 -9.09
C LEU A 197 -10.34 13.35 -8.32
N LYS A 198 -11.03 12.24 -8.04
CA LYS A 198 -12.26 12.24 -7.21
C LYS A 198 -12.04 12.91 -5.86
N GLU A 199 -10.92 12.62 -5.19
CA GLU A 199 -10.63 13.17 -3.87
C GLU A 199 -10.26 14.65 -3.94
N GLN A 200 -9.55 15.09 -4.99
CA GLN A 200 -9.32 16.52 -5.25
C GLN A 200 -10.63 17.28 -5.53
N GLY A 201 -11.53 16.68 -6.32
CA GLY A 201 -12.82 17.28 -6.68
C GLY A 201 -13.71 17.66 -5.51
N LYS A 202 -13.60 16.95 -4.37
CA LYS A 202 -14.39 17.25 -3.16
C LYS A 202 -14.15 18.64 -2.59
N LYS A 203 -12.98 19.23 -2.85
CA LYS A 203 -12.60 20.59 -2.43
C LYS A 203 -12.41 21.55 -3.59
N ASN A 204 -12.16 21.02 -4.80
CA ASN A 204 -11.77 21.77 -5.99
C ASN A 204 -12.66 21.42 -7.19
N GLU A 205 -13.98 21.35 -7.00
CA GLU A 205 -14.92 20.82 -8.00
C GLU A 205 -14.82 21.55 -9.36
N ALA A 206 -14.80 22.89 -9.34
CA ALA A 206 -14.69 23.69 -10.57
C ALA A 206 -13.36 23.45 -11.33
N ALA A 207 -12.25 23.34 -10.59
CA ALA A 207 -10.95 23.04 -11.19
C ALA A 207 -10.91 21.62 -11.78
N LEU A 208 -11.51 20.65 -11.08
CA LEU A 208 -11.62 19.28 -11.58
C LEU A 208 -12.52 19.22 -12.82
N TYR A 209 -13.66 19.92 -12.82
CA TYR A 209 -14.54 20.00 -13.99
C TYR A 209 -13.75 20.49 -15.20
N ALA A 210 -13.07 21.64 -15.09
CA ALA A 210 -12.28 22.21 -16.18
C ALA A 210 -11.16 21.26 -16.64
N PHE A 211 -10.48 20.60 -15.70
CA PHE A 211 -9.44 19.61 -16.01
C PHE A 211 -10.00 18.45 -16.83
N VAL A 212 -11.13 17.87 -16.41
CA VAL A 212 -11.77 16.72 -17.06
C VAL A 212 -12.38 17.11 -18.40
N GLU A 213 -13.10 18.23 -18.48
CA GLU A 213 -13.72 18.73 -19.72
C GLU A 213 -12.68 18.84 -20.85
N ALA A 214 -11.51 19.40 -20.55
CA ALA A 214 -10.42 19.55 -21.51
C ALA A 214 -9.79 18.20 -21.98
N ARG A 215 -10.08 17.09 -21.30
CA ARG A 215 -9.41 15.78 -21.51
C ARG A 215 -10.38 14.63 -21.79
N LYS A 216 -11.68 14.82 -21.60
CA LYS A 216 -12.70 13.77 -21.56
C LYS A 216 -12.72 12.87 -22.81
N ASP A 217 -12.34 13.40 -23.97
CA ASP A 217 -12.37 12.65 -25.23
C ASP A 217 -11.21 11.65 -25.34
N ARG A 218 -10.08 11.90 -24.66
CA ARG A 218 -8.91 11.01 -24.59
C ARG A 218 -8.89 10.16 -23.31
N MET A 219 -9.62 10.57 -22.29
CA MET A 219 -9.64 9.90 -20.99
C MET A 219 -10.38 8.55 -21.08
N PRO A 220 -9.78 7.44 -20.60
CA PRO A 220 -10.47 6.16 -20.49
C PRO A 220 -11.75 6.27 -19.64
N ARG A 221 -12.82 5.58 -20.07
CA ARG A 221 -14.13 5.64 -19.40
C ARG A 221 -14.05 5.24 -17.93
N THR A 222 -13.16 4.31 -17.57
CA THR A 222 -12.93 3.89 -16.19
C THR A 222 -12.49 5.05 -15.32
N ALA A 223 -11.43 5.75 -15.72
CA ALA A 223 -10.90 6.86 -14.94
C ALA A 223 -11.86 8.05 -14.90
N LEU A 224 -12.50 8.37 -16.03
CA LEU A 224 -13.51 9.43 -16.13
C LEU A 224 -14.64 9.21 -15.11
N ARG A 225 -15.22 8.01 -15.08
CA ARG A 225 -16.31 7.66 -14.15
C ARG A 225 -15.89 7.78 -12.68
N TYR A 226 -14.65 7.42 -12.36
CA TYR A 226 -14.13 7.59 -11.01
C TYR A 226 -13.97 9.07 -10.66
N ALA A 227 -13.34 9.86 -11.54
CA ALA A 227 -13.06 11.27 -11.30
C ALA A 227 -14.33 12.08 -11.02
N ILE A 228 -15.38 11.86 -11.81
CA ILE A 228 -16.63 12.63 -11.73
C ILE A 228 -17.67 12.03 -10.76
N GLU A 229 -17.35 10.95 -10.03
CA GLU A 229 -18.31 10.20 -9.20
C GLU A 229 -19.11 11.10 -8.25
N LYS A 230 -18.48 12.14 -7.71
CA LYS A 230 -19.04 13.04 -6.70
C LYS A 230 -19.67 14.32 -7.27
N MET A 231 -19.55 14.58 -8.56
CA MET A 231 -20.16 15.74 -9.21
C MET A 231 -21.68 15.59 -9.33
N GLY A 232 -22.38 16.71 -9.52
CA GLY A 232 -23.81 16.75 -9.80
C GLY A 232 -24.19 15.96 -11.07
N ALA A 233 -25.42 15.45 -11.11
CA ALA A 233 -25.88 14.57 -12.20
C ALA A 233 -25.81 15.26 -13.58
N ALA A 234 -26.13 16.55 -13.67
CA ALA A 234 -26.07 17.32 -14.91
C ALA A 234 -24.64 17.42 -15.46
N ASP A 235 -23.67 17.76 -14.60
CA ASP A 235 -22.27 17.89 -15.00
C ASP A 235 -21.64 16.55 -15.34
N ARG A 236 -22.00 15.49 -14.62
CA ARG A 236 -21.61 14.12 -14.98
C ARG A 236 -22.14 13.72 -16.37
N ALA A 237 -23.39 14.06 -16.67
CA ALA A 237 -23.98 13.75 -17.98
C ALA A 237 -23.24 14.51 -19.10
N LYS A 238 -22.93 15.80 -18.90
CA LYS A 238 -22.14 16.60 -19.84
C LYS A 238 -20.76 16.01 -20.08
N LEU A 239 -20.00 15.73 -19.02
CA LEU A 239 -18.65 15.18 -19.12
C LEU A 239 -18.61 13.75 -19.71
N MET A 240 -19.70 12.99 -19.58
CA MET A 240 -19.83 11.65 -20.17
C MET A 240 -20.29 11.66 -21.63
N ALA A 241 -20.88 12.76 -22.11
CA ALA A 241 -21.15 12.97 -23.51
C ALA A 241 -19.82 13.26 -24.22
N ARG A 242 -19.39 12.32 -25.08
CA ARG A 242 -18.22 12.55 -25.93
C ARG A 242 -18.54 13.64 -26.94
N GLY A 243 -17.54 14.46 -27.27
CA GLY A 243 -17.61 15.37 -28.42
C GLY A 243 -17.69 14.60 -29.72
#